data_AF-A0A9D6KJ86-F1
#
_entry.id   AF-A0A9D6KJ86-F1
#
_cell.length_a   1.000
_cell.length_b   1.000
_cell.length_c   1.000
_cell.angle_alpha   90.00
_cell.angle_beta   90.00
_cell.angle_gamma   90.00
#
_symmetry.space_group_name_H-M   'P 1'
#
loop_
_entity.id
_entity.type
_entity.pdbx_description
1 polymer ?
#
loop_
_entity_poly.entity_id
_entity_poly.type
_entity_poly.pdbx_seq_one_letter_code
_entity_poly.pdbx_strand_id
1 'polypeptide(L)'
;MNSELTLTGAITRKTSGEDSRQLVQLLEAEIAGSLGYVRRAAPGIYADAGTWLLVLSSVASAVTIAEALRKVYQRFARSPEEPEGCQRLVVQFKDASGRFSQVTIDGQTDQDVLIEQVSKSIETVVSAGSGVESRQRLEDSGQWIRVSKAP
;
A
#
# COMPACT_ATOMS: atom_id res chain seq x y z
N MET A 1 -15.87 17.22 4.45
CA MET A 1 -14.73 16.98 3.54
C MET A 1 -14.19 15.61 3.85
N ASN A 2 -14.20 14.68 2.89
CA ASN A 2 -13.66 13.33 3.10
C ASN A 2 -12.15 13.40 2.83
N SER A 3 -11.35 13.22 3.86
CA SER A 3 -9.90 13.16 3.75
C SER A 3 -9.50 11.80 3.20
N GLU A 4 -9.02 11.75 1.96
CA GLU A 4 -8.46 10.52 1.38
C GLU A 4 -6.98 10.36 1.82
N LEU A 5 -6.56 9.14 2.15
CA LEU A 5 -5.14 8.81 2.46
C LEU A 5 -4.57 7.95 1.33
N THR A 6 -3.41 8.30 0.79
CA THR A 6 -2.72 7.49 -0.22
C THR A 6 -1.56 6.72 0.41
N LEU A 7 -1.61 5.40 0.30
CA LEU A 7 -0.53 4.50 0.65
C LEU A 7 0.09 3.98 -0.63
N THR A 8 1.41 3.94 -0.69
CA THR A 8 2.15 3.28 -1.76
C THR A 8 3.06 2.25 -1.14
N GLY A 9 3.30 1.12 -1.80
CA GLY A 9 4.24 0.15 -1.27
C GLY A 9 5.01 -0.56 -2.35
N ALA A 10 6.15 -1.11 -1.94
CA ALA A 10 7.06 -1.91 -2.73
C ALA A 10 7.49 -3.15 -1.94
N ILE A 11 7.50 -4.31 -2.59
CA ILE A 11 8.12 -5.53 -2.05
C ILE A 11 9.52 -5.66 -2.63
N THR A 12 10.51 -5.95 -1.78
CA THR A 12 11.92 -6.04 -2.22
C THR A 12 12.22 -7.27 -3.10
N ARG A 13 11.31 -8.23 -3.17
CA ARG A 13 11.36 -9.39 -4.07
C ARG A 13 10.81 -9.02 -5.45
N LYS A 14 11.39 -9.62 -6.50
CA LYS A 14 10.84 -9.56 -7.86
C LYS A 14 9.41 -10.13 -7.83
N THR A 15 8.43 -9.24 -8.00
CA THR A 15 7.01 -9.54 -8.02
C THR A 15 6.49 -9.35 -9.44
N SER A 16 5.72 -10.32 -9.92
CA SER A 16 5.04 -10.19 -11.21
C SER A 16 3.92 -9.14 -11.13
N GLY A 17 3.47 -8.66 -12.29
CA GLY A 17 2.26 -7.83 -12.37
C GLY A 17 1.02 -8.50 -11.75
N GLU A 18 0.90 -9.84 -11.84
CA GLU A 18 -0.20 -10.60 -11.24
C GLU A 18 -0.09 -10.67 -9.70
N ASP A 19 1.12 -10.84 -9.16
CA ASP A 19 1.33 -10.78 -7.70
C ASP A 19 0.96 -9.40 -7.14
N SER A 20 1.32 -8.33 -7.86
CA SER A 20 0.97 -6.96 -7.48
C SER A 20 -0.55 -6.76 -7.47
N ARG A 21 -1.29 -7.36 -8.41
CA ARG A 21 -2.74 -7.33 -8.44
C ARG A 21 -3.35 -8.09 -7.26
N GLN A 22 -2.89 -9.31 -6.98
CA GLN A 22 -3.39 -10.13 -5.88
C GLN A 22 -3.10 -9.50 -4.50
N LEU A 23 -1.96 -8.85 -4.36
CA LEU A 23 -1.61 -8.07 -3.17
C LEU A 23 -2.62 -6.95 -2.95
N VAL A 24 -2.89 -6.15 -3.99
CA VAL A 24 -3.83 -5.04 -3.90
C VAL A 24 -5.23 -5.53 -3.59
N GLN A 25 -5.67 -6.65 -4.18
CA GLN A 25 -6.95 -7.28 -3.85
C GLN A 25 -7.01 -7.74 -2.38
N LEU A 26 -5.91 -8.27 -1.84
CA LEU A 26 -5.82 -8.62 -0.42
C LEU A 26 -5.98 -7.37 0.45
N LEU A 27 -5.28 -6.28 0.14
CA LEU A 27 -5.41 -5.02 0.88
C LEU A 27 -6.84 -4.44 0.81
N GLU A 28 -7.49 -4.48 -0.36
CA GLU A 28 -8.88 -4.03 -0.51
C GLU A 28 -9.88 -4.86 0.28
N ALA A 29 -9.65 -6.17 0.40
CA ALA A 29 -10.50 -7.06 1.18
C ALA A 29 -10.36 -6.81 2.69
N GLU A 30 -9.16 -6.47 3.15
CA GLU A 30 -8.84 -6.25 4.56
C GLU A 30 -9.14 -4.82 5.02
N ILE A 31 -9.06 -3.83 4.12
CA ILE A 31 -9.22 -2.41 4.43
C ILE A 31 -10.50 -1.90 3.75
N ALA A 32 -11.61 -1.91 4.49
CA ALA A 32 -12.90 -1.47 3.98
C ALA A 32 -12.86 -0.02 3.43
N GLY A 33 -13.51 0.19 2.28
CA GLY A 33 -13.56 1.50 1.62
C GLY A 33 -12.26 1.91 0.93
N SER A 34 -11.26 1.04 0.86
CA SER A 34 -10.05 1.32 0.10
C SER A 34 -10.21 1.05 -1.40
N LEU A 35 -9.44 1.79 -2.20
CA LEU A 35 -9.38 1.67 -3.65
C LEU A 35 -7.94 1.36 -4.07
N GLY A 36 -7.76 0.21 -4.69
CA GLY A 36 -6.49 -0.35 -5.07
C GLY A 36 -6.11 -0.06 -6.52
N TYR A 37 -4.84 0.26 -6.74
CA TYR A 37 -4.27 0.53 -8.05
C TYR A 37 -2.90 -0.16 -8.20
N VAL A 38 -2.61 -0.56 -9.42
CA VAL A 38 -1.31 -1.06 -9.85
C VAL A 38 -0.80 -0.21 -11.00
N ARG A 39 0.52 -0.04 -11.08
CA ARG A 39 1.12 0.75 -12.15
C ARG A 39 0.99 0.01 -13.50
N ARG A 40 0.67 0.75 -14.56
CA ARG A 40 0.64 0.27 -15.93
C ARG A 40 2.07 0.19 -16.49
N ALA A 41 2.45 -0.94 -17.08
CA ALA A 41 3.68 -1.04 -17.88
C ALA A 41 3.43 -0.67 -19.34
N ALA A 42 2.29 -1.11 -19.88
CA ALA A 42 1.81 -0.81 -21.23
C ALA A 42 0.27 -0.93 -21.25
N PRO A 43 -0.44 -0.46 -22.30
CA PRO A 43 -1.88 -0.66 -22.40
C PRO A 43 -2.26 -2.15 -22.20
N GLY A 44 -3.09 -2.44 -21.20
CA GLY A 44 -3.50 -3.81 -20.86
C GLY A 44 -2.47 -4.67 -20.09
N ILE A 45 -1.30 -4.12 -19.77
CA ILE A 45 -0.20 -4.83 -19.08
C ILE A 45 0.14 -4.14 -17.76
N TYR A 46 0.16 -4.92 -16.68
CA TYR A 46 0.60 -4.47 -15.35
C TYR A 46 2.12 -4.42 -15.27
N ALA A 47 2.65 -3.39 -14.61
CA ALA A 47 4.09 -3.29 -14.40
C ALA A 47 4.57 -4.39 -13.45
N ASP A 48 5.59 -5.12 -13.90
CA ASP A 48 6.46 -5.84 -12.98
C ASP A 48 7.19 -4.82 -12.10
N ALA A 49 7.52 -5.25 -10.88
CA ALA A 49 8.04 -4.43 -9.78
C ALA A 49 6.95 -3.80 -8.90
N GLY A 50 6.20 -4.64 -8.19
CA GLY A 50 5.82 -4.52 -6.78
C GLY A 50 5.22 -3.21 -6.26
N THR A 51 4.96 -2.26 -7.14
CA THR A 51 4.60 -0.88 -6.84
C THR A 51 3.11 -0.77 -6.97
N TRP A 52 2.46 -0.67 -5.83
CA TRP A 52 1.02 -0.55 -5.72
C TRP A 52 0.65 0.72 -4.99
N LEU A 53 -0.60 1.14 -5.18
CA LEU A 53 -1.17 2.31 -4.55
C LEU A 53 -2.55 1.95 -3.99
N LEU A 54 -2.85 2.45 -2.80
CA LEU A 54 -4.13 2.29 -2.11
C LEU A 54 -4.64 3.67 -1.69
N VAL A 55 -5.85 4.04 -2.11
CA VAL A 55 -6.54 5.26 -1.67
C VAL A 55 -7.60 4.86 -0.64
N LEU A 56 -7.51 5.39 0.58
CA LEU A 56 -8.46 5.12 1.65
C LEU A 56 -9.52 6.23 1.71
N SER A 57 -10.80 5.92 1.47
CA SER A 57 -11.89 6.92 1.47
C SER A 57 -12.41 7.28 2.87
N SER A 58 -12.10 6.44 3.86
CA SER A 58 -12.25 6.70 5.30
C SER A 58 -10.96 6.24 5.97
N VAL A 59 -10.51 6.93 7.02
CA VAL A 59 -9.27 6.55 7.72
C VAL A 59 -9.53 5.23 8.44
N ALA A 60 -9.16 4.12 7.81
CA ALA A 60 -9.14 2.81 8.45
C ALA A 60 -8.24 2.89 9.69
N SER A 61 -8.58 2.11 10.72
CA SER A 61 -7.77 2.13 11.94
C SER A 61 -6.34 1.71 11.64
N ALA A 62 -5.38 2.29 12.35
CA ALA A 62 -3.97 1.93 12.21
C ALA A 62 -3.73 0.42 12.45
N VAL A 63 -4.52 -0.18 13.34
CA VAL A 63 -4.53 -1.62 13.60
C VAL A 63 -4.90 -2.40 12.34
N THR A 64 -6.02 -2.06 11.69
CA THR A 64 -6.47 -2.71 10.46
C THR A 64 -5.44 -2.61 9.35
N ILE A 65 -4.82 -1.44 9.18
CA ILE A 65 -3.78 -1.23 8.17
C ILE A 65 -2.53 -2.07 8.51
N ALA A 66 -2.06 -2.04 9.75
CA ALA A 66 -0.90 -2.81 10.19
C ALA A 66 -1.10 -4.33 10.01
N GLU A 67 -2.28 -4.85 10.37
CA GLU A 67 -2.64 -6.26 10.16
C GLU A 67 -2.67 -6.63 8.68
N ALA A 68 -3.27 -5.80 7.83
CA ALA A 68 -3.30 -6.02 6.38
C ALA A 68 -1.89 -6.03 5.78
N LEU A 69 -1.03 -5.10 6.19
CA LEU A 69 0.37 -5.05 5.76
C LEU A 69 1.16 -6.28 6.23
N ARG A 70 0.91 -6.77 7.45
CA ARG A 70 1.51 -8.01 7.96
C ARG A 70 1.08 -9.22 7.12
N LYS A 71 -0.20 -9.34 6.77
CA LYS A 71 -0.71 -10.40 5.89
C LYS A 71 -0.05 -10.36 4.51
N VAL A 72 0.07 -9.17 3.92
CA VAL A 72 0.80 -8.98 2.66
C VAL A 72 2.25 -9.41 2.78
N TYR A 73 2.96 -8.98 3.83
CA TYR A 73 4.34 -9.40 4.07
C TYR A 73 4.46 -10.93 4.16
N GLN A 74 3.61 -11.58 4.96
CA GLN A 74 3.65 -13.04 5.14
C GLN A 74 3.35 -13.82 3.86
N ARG A 75 2.50 -13.28 2.97
CA ARG A 75 2.08 -13.97 1.75
C ARG A 75 3.00 -13.71 0.55
N PHE A 76 3.48 -12.49 0.40
CA PHE A 76 4.15 -12.05 -0.83
C PHE A 76 5.63 -11.71 -0.64
N ALA A 77 6.03 -11.27 0.55
CA ALA A 77 7.42 -10.93 0.84
C ALA A 77 8.18 -12.09 1.49
N ARG A 78 7.54 -12.84 2.40
CA ARG A 78 8.16 -13.96 3.11
C ARG A 78 8.38 -15.16 2.18
N SER A 79 9.64 -15.53 1.93
CA SER A 79 10.02 -16.81 1.33
C SER A 79 10.81 -17.63 2.35
N PRO A 80 10.41 -18.88 2.65
CA PRO A 80 11.13 -19.74 3.59
C PRO A 80 12.54 -20.13 3.10
N GLU A 81 12.86 -19.85 1.83
CA GLU A 81 14.13 -20.22 1.20
C GLU A 81 15.20 -19.12 1.27
N GLU A 82 14.87 -17.87 1.60
CA GLU A 82 15.87 -16.80 1.71
C GLU A 82 16.17 -16.43 3.16
N PRO A 83 17.36 -15.85 3.44
CA PRO A 83 17.73 -15.44 4.79
C PRO A 83 16.78 -14.38 5.37
N GLU A 84 16.56 -14.45 6.69
CA GLU A 84 15.87 -13.40 7.43
C GLU A 84 16.56 -12.03 7.22
N GLY A 85 15.78 -10.96 7.03
CA GLY A 85 16.28 -9.60 6.81
C GLY A 85 16.54 -9.19 5.35
N CYS A 86 16.56 -10.15 4.40
CA CYS A 86 16.60 -9.86 2.96
C CYS A 86 15.21 -9.50 2.39
N GLN A 87 14.14 -9.96 3.04
CA GLN A 87 12.76 -9.78 2.61
C GLN A 87 12.12 -8.65 3.36
N ARG A 88 11.67 -7.62 2.65
CA ARG A 88 11.03 -6.47 3.26
C ARG A 88 9.82 -6.05 2.46
N LEU A 89 8.76 -5.70 3.19
CA LEU A 89 7.68 -4.88 2.65
C LEU A 89 7.96 -3.44 3.08
N VAL A 90 8.18 -2.57 2.11
CA VAL A 90 8.37 -1.14 2.32
C VAL A 90 7.10 -0.43 1.92
N VAL A 91 6.52 0.33 2.85
CA VAL A 91 5.28 1.08 2.63
C VAL A 91 5.56 2.54 2.90
N GLN A 92 5.21 3.38 1.95
CA GLN A 92 5.35 4.83 2.03
C GLN A 92 3.97 5.48 2.11
N PHE A 93 3.81 6.38 3.08
CA PHE A 93 2.63 7.22 3.24
C PHE A 93 3.01 8.61 2.75
N LYS A 94 2.26 9.11 1.77
CA LYS A 94 2.47 10.45 1.24
C LYS A 94 1.51 11.41 1.92
N ASP A 95 2.06 12.43 2.57
CA ASP A 95 1.26 13.51 3.10
C ASP A 95 0.91 14.54 2.04
N ALA A 96 0.12 15.51 2.45
CA ALA A 96 -0.38 16.55 1.58
C ALA A 96 0.67 17.52 1.04
N SER A 97 1.75 17.69 1.80
CA SER A 97 2.90 18.51 1.41
C SER A 97 3.82 17.77 0.44
N GLY A 98 3.50 16.51 0.11
CA GLY A 98 4.30 15.65 -0.74
C GLY A 98 5.47 15.00 0.00
N ARG A 99 5.52 15.08 1.33
CA ARG A 99 6.53 14.36 2.12
C ARG A 99 6.09 12.92 2.30
N PHE A 100 7.08 12.04 2.34
CA PHE A 100 6.87 10.61 2.55
C PHE A 100 7.30 10.23 3.96
N SER A 101 6.46 9.49 4.68
CA SER A 101 6.89 8.65 5.79
C SER A 101 7.00 7.21 5.30
N GLN A 102 7.84 6.40 5.94
CA GLN A 102 8.08 5.01 5.54
C GLN A 102 7.93 4.07 6.74
N VAL A 103 7.26 2.95 6.49
CA VAL A 103 7.18 1.79 7.38
C VAL A 103 7.84 0.61 6.66
N THR A 104 8.67 -0.14 7.37
CA THR A 104 9.36 -1.32 6.83
C THR A 104 9.00 -2.53 7.68
N ILE A 105 8.60 -3.63 7.03
CA ILE A 105 8.29 -4.89 7.68
C ILE A 105 9.26 -5.94 7.16
N ASP A 106 10.04 -6.54 8.05
CA ASP A 106 11.16 -7.44 7.74
C ASP A 106 11.11 -8.78 8.52
N GLY A 107 9.95 -9.10 9.09
CA GLY A 107 9.69 -10.34 9.84
C GLY A 107 10.08 -10.28 11.31
N GLN A 108 10.98 -9.37 11.70
CA GLN A 108 11.36 -9.11 13.09
C GLN A 108 10.56 -7.97 13.71
N THR A 109 9.94 -7.13 12.88
CA THR A 109 9.06 -6.05 13.33
C THR A 109 7.95 -6.62 14.21
N ASP A 110 7.87 -6.19 15.46
CA ASP A 110 6.78 -6.56 16.37
C ASP A 110 5.44 -5.95 15.90
N GLN A 111 4.31 -6.60 16.22
CA GLN A 111 3.01 -6.14 15.76
C GLN A 111 2.61 -4.80 16.40
N ASP A 112 2.89 -4.59 17.69
CA ASP A 112 2.55 -3.35 18.39
C ASP A 112 3.43 -2.20 17.88
N VAL A 113 4.71 -2.48 17.61
CA VAL A 113 5.63 -1.53 16.98
C VAL A 113 5.13 -1.14 15.58
N LEU A 114 4.66 -2.11 14.79
CA LEU A 114 4.10 -1.84 13.47
C LEU A 114 2.85 -0.95 13.56
N ILE A 115 1.94 -1.26 14.49
CA ILE A 115 0.74 -0.44 14.75
C ILE A 115 1.12 0.99 15.15
N GLU A 116 2.12 1.15 16.03
CA GLU A 116 2.61 2.47 16.44
C GLU A 116 3.17 3.27 15.25
N GLN A 117 4.01 2.65 14.40
CA GLN A 117 4.59 3.29 13.22
C GLN A 117 3.54 3.71 12.19
N VAL A 118 2.55 2.85 11.95
CA VAL A 118 1.41 3.14 11.08
C VAL A 118 0.56 4.28 11.67
N SER A 119 0.29 4.24 12.98
CA SER A 119 -0.49 5.30 13.66
C SER A 119 0.16 6.67 13.49
N LYS A 120 1.47 6.78 13.78
CA LYS A 120 2.24 8.01 13.61
C LYS A 120 2.22 8.53 12.16
N SER A 121 2.31 7.62 11.19
CA SER A 121 2.26 7.97 9.77
C SER A 121 0.89 8.51 9.37
N ILE A 122 -0.19 7.89 9.80
CA ILE A 122 -1.56 8.34 9.53
C ILE A 122 -1.81 9.71 10.18
N GLU A 123 -1.44 9.90 11.45
CA GLU A 123 -1.60 11.17 12.16
C GLU A 123 -0.86 12.31 11.47
N THR A 124 0.36 12.06 10.98
CA THR A 124 1.13 13.05 10.22
C THR A 124 0.41 13.44 8.93
N VAL A 125 -0.16 12.48 8.20
CA VAL A 125 -0.88 12.78 6.95
C VAL A 125 -2.19 13.51 7.20
N VAL A 126 -2.95 13.10 8.22
CA VAL A 126 -4.23 13.74 8.57
C VAL A 126 -4.02 15.18 9.05
N SER A 127 -2.99 15.42 9.86
CA SER A 127 -2.69 16.76 10.41
C SER A 127 -2.18 17.75 9.35
N ALA A 128 -1.58 17.28 8.26
CA ALA A 128 -1.07 18.13 7.18
C ALA A 128 -2.17 18.75 6.28
N GLY A 129 -3.43 18.28 6.36
CA GLY A 129 -4.58 18.80 5.59
C GLY A 129 -4.54 18.42 4.08
N SER A 130 -5.64 17.94 3.49
CA SER A 130 -5.70 17.20 2.21
C SER A 130 -4.77 17.66 1.07
N GLY A 131 -3.76 16.86 0.75
CA GLY A 131 -2.98 16.93 -0.49
C GLY A 131 -2.90 15.54 -1.11
N VAL A 132 -4.10 14.99 -1.27
CA VAL A 132 -4.35 13.69 -1.87
C VAL A 132 -4.16 13.85 -3.38
N GLU A 133 -3.48 12.89 -4.01
CA GLU A 133 -3.81 12.61 -5.40
C GLU A 133 -5.26 12.14 -5.40
N SER A 134 -6.18 13.03 -5.79
CA SER A 134 -7.58 12.65 -5.89
C SER A 134 -7.66 11.43 -6.79
N ARG A 135 -8.48 10.45 -6.41
CA ARG A 135 -8.82 9.30 -7.26
C ARG A 135 -8.92 9.67 -8.74
N GLN A 136 -9.59 10.78 -9.04
CA GLN A 136 -9.75 11.35 -10.37
C GLN A 136 -8.41 11.57 -11.10
N ARG A 137 -7.42 12.18 -10.45
CA ARG A 137 -6.10 12.42 -11.05
C ARG A 137 -5.34 11.14 -11.37
N LEU A 138 -5.46 10.12 -10.51
CA LEU A 138 -4.85 8.81 -10.77
C LEU A 138 -5.47 8.14 -11.98
N GLU A 139 -6.81 8.14 -12.06
CA GLU A 139 -7.57 7.58 -13.18
C GLU A 139 -7.27 8.35 -14.50
N ASP A 140 -7.24 9.68 -14.46
CA ASP A 140 -6.97 10.54 -15.62
C ASP A 140 -5.53 10.41 -16.14
N SER A 141 -4.56 10.08 -15.28
CA SER A 141 -3.16 9.92 -15.67
C SER A 141 -2.91 8.78 -16.65
N GLY A 142 -3.81 7.77 -16.68
CA GLY A 142 -3.63 6.53 -17.43
C GLY A 142 -2.45 5.66 -16.99
N GLN A 143 -1.66 6.10 -16.00
CA GLN A 143 -0.49 5.37 -15.47
C GLN A 143 -0.89 4.35 -14.41
N TRP A 144 -2.03 4.53 -13.75
CA TRP A 144 -2.53 3.66 -12.70
C TRP A 144 -3.78 2.93 -13.19
N ILE A 145 -3.79 1.61 -13.04
CA ILE A 145 -4.94 0.77 -13.37
C ILE A 145 -5.60 0.37 -12.07
N ARG A 146 -6.88 0.69 -11.93
CA ARG A 146 -7.67 0.25 -10.80
C ARG A 146 -7.79 -1.28 -10.81
N VAL A 147 -7.47 -1.87 -9.68
CA VAL A 147 -7.70 -3.28 -9.43
C VAL A 147 -9.17 -3.40 -9.02
N SER A 148 -10.08 -3.45 -9.99
CA SER A 148 -11.49 -3.67 -9.68
C SER A 148 -11.65 -5.02 -8.99
N LYS A 149 -12.54 -5.13 -8.00
CA LYS A 149 -13.25 -6.39 -7.78
C LYS A 149 -13.80 -6.81 -9.15
N ALA A 150 -13.46 -8.01 -9.59
CA ALA A 150 -14.16 -8.57 -10.75
C ALA A 150 -15.67 -8.48 -10.46
N PRO A 151 -16.48 -8.10 -11.46
CA PRO A 151 -17.92 -7.94 -11.29
C PRO A 151 -18.59 -9.16 -10.68
#